data_AF-A0A1M3CQT6-F1
#
_entry.id   AF-A0A1M3CQT6-F1
#
_cell.length_a   1.000
_cell.length_b   1.000
_cell.length_c   1.000
_cell.angle_alpha   90.00
_cell.angle_beta   90.00
_cell.angle_gamma   90.00
#
_symmetry.space_group_name_H-M   'P 1'
#
loop_
_entity.id
_entity.type
_entity.pdbx_description
1 polymer ?
#
loop_
_entity_poly.entity_id
_entity_poly.type
_entity_poly.pdbx_seq_one_letter_code
_entity_poly.pdbx_strand_id
1 'polypeptide(L)'
;MVNVSKFVRDHIPLCVCTLGTAILGYLGYHAVQWIINKCHKTEEIDLVAQRTISTSSQRVSQSNDHDTNPQILPQAKVATQSEEVPVDEISLTQQSEDQKPLAATKIQNAFRGHLARVALKQMQFEKLERQKLTATIKIQSVFRAHLAQIAFKNEKRHLLSYSLYEQAKPLIDESEKLRDLPTADSGRTRVYLLNDLPIVLKQSGSPENRKRFDKMKEARKICDDNNYSCLVIPTARIHGNFIIESRLPIRKNHDTKEQIGFYLDHLAQFTEAVEEFTSFLCQSELSDITGGTNDAYSTLSTVPIGRYDNVAMYLEEGDGKLGLIDLESFYPKSKSEQLEAFFACREAVRLFPHHLDAIINAANKFDPKIESHRKALEEERDYVLEYFKKAYQNHLDFVKEKNIDLTNPIKFDAISLIRKDQIREAIEVLIQKENNDLRFENCLGETPDVTMKLFNEMAFPEIFDYTQKFITDLLKDQLEYHVGSTAISSYSKLISARTLEFSYGSNEYEDLKRLIASKLDMLTFTSKFKKTQFASEIVYAILKELEKGKEIAYYNPSFGVGGHAKHCIFC
;
A
#
# COMPACT_ATOMS: atom_id res chain seq x y z
N MET A 1 -1.39 3.10 42.74
CA MET A 1 -1.74 4.52 42.99
C MET A 1 -1.30 5.33 41.79
N VAL A 2 -2.24 5.99 41.10
CA VAL A 2 -1.91 6.85 39.96
C VAL A 2 -1.11 8.04 40.45
N ASN A 3 0.05 8.30 39.85
CA ASN A 3 0.87 9.45 40.19
C ASN A 3 0.17 10.72 39.70
N VAL A 4 -0.57 11.36 40.60
CA VAL A 4 -1.40 12.55 40.33
C VAL A 4 -0.57 13.68 39.71
N SER A 5 0.71 13.81 40.09
CA SER A 5 1.62 14.82 39.51
C SER A 5 1.89 14.57 38.02
N LYS A 6 2.07 13.31 37.63
CA LYS A 6 2.28 12.93 36.22
C LYS A 6 0.99 13.14 35.41
N PHE A 7 -0.15 12.72 35.94
CA PHE A 7 -1.45 12.90 35.30
C PHE A 7 -1.76 14.38 35.02
N VAL A 8 -1.56 15.26 36.00
CA VAL A 8 -1.77 16.71 35.82
C VAL A 8 -0.81 17.29 34.79
N ARG A 9 0.47 16.90 34.81
CA ARG A 9 1.48 17.40 33.85
C ARG A 9 1.14 17.02 32.41
N ASP A 10 0.66 15.81 32.20
CA ASP A 10 0.36 15.28 30.86
C ASP A 10 -0.93 15.89 30.27
N HIS A 11 -1.84 16.41 31.11
CA HIS A 11 -3.14 16.94 30.67
C HIS A 11 -3.24 18.47 30.65
N ILE A 12 -2.29 19.22 31.24
CA ILE A 12 -2.24 20.69 31.16
C ILE A 12 -2.30 21.21 29.71
N PRO A 13 -1.55 20.67 28.73
CA PRO A 13 -1.63 21.13 27.35
C PRO A 13 -3.03 20.97 26.76
N LEU A 14 -3.72 19.86 27.07
CA LEU A 14 -5.08 19.60 26.62
C LEU A 14 -6.08 20.59 27.23
N CYS A 15 -5.96 20.89 28.52
CA CYS A 15 -6.78 21.90 29.20
C CYS A 15 -6.56 23.31 28.64
N VAL A 16 -5.30 23.69 28.35
CA VAL A 16 -4.99 24.99 27.75
C VAL A 16 -5.53 25.09 26.32
N CYS A 17 -5.39 24.02 25.52
CA CYS A 17 -5.92 23.98 24.15
C CYS A 17 -7.46 24.05 24.11
N THR A 18 -8.15 23.32 24.98
CA THR A 18 -9.62 23.31 25.08
C THR A 18 -10.16 24.65 25.59
N LEU A 19 -9.50 25.27 26.58
CA LEU A 19 -9.84 26.62 27.04
C LEU A 19 -9.60 27.67 25.93
N GLY A 20 -8.50 27.55 25.18
CA GLY A 20 -8.20 28.44 24.05
C GLY A 20 -9.23 28.34 22.92
N THR A 21 -9.68 27.13 22.58
CA THR A 21 -10.74 26.93 21.58
C THR A 21 -12.09 27.45 22.07
N ALA A 22 -12.42 27.27 23.35
CA ALA A 22 -13.64 27.80 23.94
C ALA A 22 -13.66 29.34 23.92
N ILE A 23 -12.55 30.00 24.26
CA ILE A 23 -12.42 31.47 24.20
C ILE A 23 -12.55 31.98 22.77
N LEU A 24 -11.89 31.34 21.79
CA LEU A 24 -12.00 31.72 20.39
C LEU A 24 -13.43 31.52 19.85
N GLY A 25 -14.10 30.43 20.22
CA GLY A 25 -15.50 30.19 19.89
C GLY A 25 -16.43 31.25 20.48
N TYR A 26 -16.22 31.61 21.75
CA TYR A 26 -16.98 32.65 22.44
C TYR A 26 -16.79 34.04 21.81
N LEU A 27 -15.55 34.42 21.51
CA LEU A 27 -15.24 35.68 20.82
C LEU A 27 -15.80 35.72 19.40
N GLY A 28 -15.73 34.60 18.67
CA GLY A 28 -16.32 34.45 17.34
C GLY A 28 -17.84 34.61 17.36
N TYR A 29 -18.52 33.96 18.32
CA TYR A 29 -19.96 34.08 18.53
C TYR A 29 -20.37 35.54 18.83
N HIS A 30 -19.66 36.22 19.74
CA HIS A 30 -19.96 37.63 20.06
C HIS A 30 -19.68 38.58 18.89
N ALA A 31 -18.64 38.32 18.09
CA ALA A 31 -18.37 39.11 16.89
C ALA A 31 -19.51 38.98 15.86
N VAL A 32 -20.00 37.75 15.63
CA VAL A 32 -21.16 37.51 14.73
C VAL A 32 -22.42 38.19 15.28
N GLN A 33 -22.69 38.06 16.58
CA GLN A 33 -23.87 38.69 17.19
C GLN A 33 -23.79 40.23 17.13
N TRP A 34 -22.60 40.81 17.30
CA TRP A 34 -22.36 42.24 17.15
C TRP A 34 -22.61 42.71 15.71
N ILE A 35 -22.15 41.95 14.72
CA ILE A 35 -22.40 42.23 13.30
C ILE A 35 -23.91 42.19 13.01
N ILE A 36 -24.63 41.16 13.47
CA ILE A 36 -26.09 41.04 13.28
C ILE A 36 -26.82 42.24 13.90
N ASN A 37 -26.49 42.62 15.14
CA ASN A 37 -27.08 43.79 15.80
C ASN A 37 -26.77 45.11 15.08
N LYS A 38 -25.57 45.23 14.50
CA LYS A 38 -25.20 46.37 13.65
C LYS A 38 -26.03 46.40 12.37
N CYS A 39 -26.18 45.27 11.68
CA CYS A 39 -27.00 45.16 10.47
C CYS A 39 -28.46 45.54 10.75
N HIS A 40 -29.06 45.02 11.83
CA HIS A 40 -30.44 45.33 12.21
C HIS A 40 -30.64 46.82 12.50
N LYS A 41 -29.70 47.47 13.22
CA LYS A 41 -29.75 48.92 13.43
C LYS A 41 -29.62 49.73 12.14
N THR A 42 -28.89 49.21 11.15
CA THR A 42 -28.70 49.90 9.87
C THR A 42 -29.98 49.80 9.03
N GLU A 43 -30.64 48.64 9.06
CA GLU A 43 -31.94 48.41 8.42
C GLU A 43 -33.05 49.28 9.02
N GLU A 44 -33.09 49.45 10.35
CA GLU A 44 -34.02 50.38 11.00
C GLU A 44 -33.78 51.84 10.59
N ILE A 45 -32.52 52.26 10.47
CA ILE A 45 -32.16 53.61 10.01
C ILE A 45 -32.58 53.81 8.55
N ASP A 46 -32.36 52.81 7.69
CA ASP A 46 -32.77 52.86 6.29
C ASP A 46 -34.30 52.91 6.14
N LEU A 47 -35.06 52.17 6.96
CA LEU A 47 -36.51 52.22 6.99
C LEU A 47 -37.04 53.60 7.46
N VAL A 48 -36.39 54.22 8.45
CA VAL A 48 -36.73 55.58 8.91
C VAL A 48 -36.38 56.61 7.83
N ALA A 49 -35.25 56.45 7.15
CA ALA A 49 -34.86 57.32 6.03
C ALA A 49 -35.85 57.21 4.86
N GLN A 50 -36.26 56.00 4.48
CA GLN A 50 -37.26 55.76 3.45
C GLN A 50 -38.61 56.39 3.81
N ARG A 51 -39.12 56.22 5.04
CA ARG A 51 -40.35 56.90 5.49
C ARG A 51 -40.25 58.41 5.38
N THR A 52 -39.11 58.98 5.79
CA THR A 52 -38.89 60.44 5.76
C THR A 52 -38.89 60.96 4.31
N ILE A 53 -38.28 60.21 3.38
CA ILE A 53 -38.27 60.54 1.95
C ILE A 53 -39.67 60.44 1.36
N SER A 54 -40.42 59.37 1.63
CA SER A 54 -41.80 59.20 1.15
C SER A 54 -42.75 60.29 1.64
N THR A 55 -42.59 60.72 2.90
CA THR A 55 -43.40 61.81 3.48
C THR A 55 -43.06 63.18 2.88
N SER A 56 -41.79 63.38 2.47
CA SER A 56 -41.36 64.60 1.78
C SER A 56 -41.85 64.68 0.33
N SER A 57 -41.92 63.55 -0.38
CA SER A 57 -42.48 63.50 -1.74
C SER A 57 -43.98 63.78 -1.78
N GLN A 58 -44.77 63.33 -0.80
CA GLN A 58 -46.20 63.64 -0.75
C GLN A 58 -46.51 65.13 -0.51
N ARG A 59 -45.61 65.87 0.16
CA ARG A 59 -45.74 67.34 0.32
C ARG A 59 -45.38 68.12 -0.94
N VAL A 60 -44.56 67.57 -1.83
CA VAL A 60 -44.17 68.23 -3.09
C VAL A 60 -45.19 67.94 -4.21
N SER A 61 -45.91 66.82 -4.14
CA SER A 61 -46.97 66.47 -5.10
C SER A 61 -48.29 67.24 -4.91
N GLN A 62 -48.48 67.95 -3.79
CA GLN A 62 -49.65 68.81 -3.57
C GLN A 62 -49.43 70.29 -3.92
N SER A 63 -48.23 70.67 -4.38
CA SER A 63 -47.90 72.08 -4.69
C SER A 63 -47.65 72.39 -6.17
N ASN A 64 -47.79 71.41 -7.07
CA ASN A 64 -47.47 71.57 -8.50
C ASN A 64 -48.63 71.13 -9.42
N ASP A 65 -49.83 71.64 -9.18
CA ASP A 65 -50.85 71.73 -10.23
C ASP A 65 -51.46 73.15 -10.26
N HIS A 66 -51.35 73.75 -11.45
CA HIS A 66 -52.02 74.92 -12.02
C HIS A 66 -51.51 76.37 -11.82
N ASP A 67 -50.60 76.76 -12.71
CA ASP A 67 -50.70 77.79 -13.76
C ASP A 67 -51.70 78.99 -13.65
N THR A 68 -51.12 80.18 -13.90
CA THR A 68 -51.63 81.41 -14.57
C THR A 68 -53.11 81.85 -14.48
N ASN A 69 -53.36 82.88 -13.64
CA ASN A 69 -53.92 84.26 -13.91
C ASN A 69 -55.27 84.46 -14.67
N PRO A 70 -56.02 85.60 -14.54
CA PRO A 70 -56.12 86.66 -13.51
C PRO A 70 -57.57 86.95 -12.99
N GLN A 71 -57.62 87.80 -11.95
CA GLN A 71 -58.70 88.76 -11.58
C GLN A 71 -60.03 88.26 -11.00
N ILE A 72 -60.31 88.66 -9.74
CA ILE A 72 -61.44 89.51 -9.26
C ILE A 72 -61.54 89.41 -7.71
N LEU A 73 -61.50 90.56 -7.02
CA LEU A 73 -61.86 90.81 -5.61
C LEU A 73 -63.39 90.59 -5.38
N PRO A 74 -64.00 90.60 -4.16
CA PRO A 74 -63.45 90.75 -2.81
C PRO A 74 -64.15 89.89 -1.70
N GLN A 75 -63.74 90.18 -0.46
CA GLN A 75 -64.51 90.20 0.80
C GLN A 75 -64.18 89.13 1.85
N ALA A 76 -63.38 89.59 2.82
CA ALA A 76 -63.17 89.00 4.12
C ALA A 76 -64.28 89.40 5.11
N LYS A 77 -64.60 88.50 6.03
CA LYS A 77 -65.31 88.78 7.29
C LYS A 77 -64.55 88.16 8.47
N VAL A 78 -63.78 89.02 9.11
CA VAL A 78 -63.52 89.20 10.56
C VAL A 78 -64.10 88.16 11.53
N ALA A 79 -63.25 87.56 12.40
CA ALA A 79 -63.17 87.85 13.85
C ALA A 79 -62.04 87.02 14.51
N THR A 80 -60.93 87.60 14.99
CA THR A 80 -60.63 88.13 16.36
C THR A 80 -60.57 87.03 17.43
N GLN A 81 -59.45 86.77 18.14
CA GLN A 81 -58.85 87.53 19.26
C GLN A 81 -57.39 87.05 19.46
N SER A 82 -56.33 87.89 19.44
CA SER A 82 -55.89 88.98 20.33
C SER A 82 -55.18 88.52 21.61
N GLU A 83 -53.87 88.76 21.69
CA GLU A 83 -53.24 89.35 22.88
C GLU A 83 -51.94 90.08 22.49
N GLU A 84 -51.84 91.34 22.91
CA GLU A 84 -50.87 92.37 22.54
C GLU A 84 -49.76 92.50 23.59
N VAL A 85 -48.52 92.82 23.18
CA VAL A 85 -47.54 93.66 23.93
C VAL A 85 -46.58 94.28 22.88
N PRO A 86 -45.97 95.47 23.07
CA PRO A 86 -46.17 96.62 22.20
C PRO A 86 -44.94 96.94 21.33
N VAL A 87 -45.23 97.68 20.27
CA VAL A 87 -44.28 98.22 19.29
C VAL A 87 -43.53 99.39 19.91
N ASP A 88 -42.20 99.33 19.87
CA ASP A 88 -41.37 100.54 19.81
C ASP A 88 -40.82 100.70 18.39
N GLU A 89 -41.04 101.90 17.91
CA GLU A 89 -40.88 102.44 16.57
C GLU A 89 -39.40 102.79 16.33
N ILE A 90 -38.72 102.10 15.40
CA ILE A 90 -37.43 102.57 14.85
C ILE A 90 -37.42 102.40 13.33
N SER A 91 -37.60 103.54 12.66
CA SER A 91 -36.89 103.99 11.46
C SER A 91 -36.54 102.96 10.37
N LEU A 92 -37.35 102.97 9.29
CA LEU A 92 -36.84 102.73 7.94
C LEU A 92 -35.79 103.81 7.63
N THR A 93 -34.54 103.44 7.37
CA THR A 93 -33.82 103.73 6.11
C THR A 93 -32.36 103.26 6.16
N GLN A 94 -31.88 102.67 5.06
CA GLN A 94 -30.46 102.42 4.71
C GLN A 94 -29.69 101.22 5.32
N GLN A 95 -30.26 100.00 5.34
CA GLN A 95 -29.43 98.78 5.54
C GLN A 95 -29.69 97.61 4.56
N SER A 96 -30.60 97.74 3.59
CA SER A 96 -31.05 96.56 2.81
C SER A 96 -30.21 96.22 1.56
N GLU A 97 -29.33 97.09 1.09
CA GLU A 97 -28.43 96.76 -0.04
C GLU A 97 -27.15 96.02 0.40
N ASP A 98 -26.63 96.29 1.59
CA ASP A 98 -25.45 95.60 2.14
C ASP A 98 -25.73 94.19 2.69
N GLN A 99 -27.01 93.83 2.90
CA GLN A 99 -27.40 92.49 3.36
C GLN A 99 -27.49 91.45 2.23
N LYS A 100 -27.72 91.87 0.97
CA LYS A 100 -27.73 90.99 -0.21
C LYS A 100 -26.39 90.30 -0.47
N PRO A 101 -25.23 91.00 -0.48
CA PRO A 101 -23.94 90.33 -0.63
C PRO A 101 -23.62 89.42 0.55
N LEU A 102 -24.07 89.77 1.77
CA LEU A 102 -23.90 88.93 2.96
C LEU A 102 -24.74 87.64 2.87
N ALA A 103 -25.98 87.72 2.40
CA ALA A 103 -26.84 86.56 2.18
C ALA A 103 -26.32 85.66 1.05
N ALA A 104 -25.87 86.25 -0.06
CA ALA A 104 -25.22 85.52 -1.15
C ALA A 104 -23.95 84.80 -0.66
N THR A 105 -23.13 85.47 0.16
CA THR A 105 -21.94 84.88 0.78
C THR A 105 -22.30 83.72 1.72
N LYS A 106 -23.36 83.85 2.52
CA LYS A 106 -23.86 82.76 3.38
C LYS A 106 -24.35 81.56 2.58
N ILE A 107 -25.07 81.78 1.48
CA ILE A 107 -25.55 80.70 0.59
C ILE A 107 -24.35 80.02 -0.09
N GLN A 108 -23.39 80.80 -0.61
CA GLN A 108 -22.17 80.26 -1.22
C GLN A 108 -21.33 79.46 -0.22
N ASN A 109 -21.20 79.94 1.02
CA ASN A 109 -20.49 79.22 2.09
C ASN A 109 -21.24 77.95 2.51
N ALA A 110 -22.57 78.00 2.61
CA ALA A 110 -23.39 76.82 2.89
C ALA A 110 -23.30 75.76 1.78
N PHE A 111 -23.30 76.20 0.51
CA PHE A 111 -23.13 75.33 -0.66
C PHE A 111 -21.72 74.72 -0.71
N ARG A 112 -20.66 75.52 -0.49
CA ARG A 112 -19.28 75.01 -0.34
C ARG A 112 -19.18 73.99 0.80
N GLY A 113 -19.84 74.26 1.93
CA GLY A 113 -19.94 73.32 3.04
C GLY A 113 -20.70 72.04 2.67
N HIS A 114 -21.75 72.13 1.85
CA HIS A 114 -22.47 70.97 1.33
C HIS A 114 -21.58 70.13 0.40
N LEU A 115 -20.88 70.75 -0.55
CA LEU A 115 -19.91 70.07 -1.42
C LEU A 115 -18.80 69.37 -0.61
N ALA A 116 -18.27 70.03 0.43
CA ALA A 116 -17.29 69.43 1.33
C ALA A 116 -17.85 68.18 2.06
N ARG A 117 -19.11 68.23 2.51
CA ARG A 117 -19.78 67.06 3.14
C ARG A 117 -20.03 65.93 2.15
N VAL A 118 -20.39 66.24 0.90
CA VAL A 118 -20.56 65.23 -0.16
C VAL A 118 -19.22 64.55 -0.48
N ALA A 119 -18.16 65.34 -0.66
CA ALA A 119 -16.81 64.82 -0.89
C ALA A 119 -16.32 63.94 0.27
N LEU A 120 -16.58 64.33 1.53
CA LEU A 120 -16.23 63.54 2.70
C LEU A 120 -16.98 62.19 2.73
N LYS A 121 -18.28 62.17 2.41
CA LYS A 121 -19.04 60.91 2.32
C LYS A 121 -18.48 59.98 1.23
N GLN A 122 -18.08 60.55 0.09
CA GLN A 122 -17.48 59.77 -1.00
C GLN A 122 -16.11 59.20 -0.62
N MET A 123 -15.25 60.01 0.02
CA MET A 123 -13.97 59.52 0.57
C MET A 123 -14.16 58.43 1.63
N GLN A 124 -15.18 58.54 2.49
CA GLN A 124 -15.52 57.51 3.47
C GLN A 124 -16.00 56.21 2.81
N PHE A 125 -16.82 56.31 1.76
CA PHE A 125 -17.27 55.16 0.98
C PHE A 125 -16.10 54.46 0.28
N GLU A 126 -15.22 55.20 -0.39
CA GLU A 126 -14.01 54.65 -1.01
C GLU A 126 -13.08 54.01 0.02
N LYS A 127 -12.93 54.62 1.21
CA LYS A 127 -12.15 54.05 2.31
C LYS A 127 -12.76 52.72 2.79
N LEU A 128 -14.08 52.66 2.93
CA LEU A 128 -14.79 51.43 3.31
C LEU A 128 -14.64 50.33 2.25
N GLU A 129 -14.77 50.66 0.97
CA GLU A 129 -14.56 49.71 -0.14
C GLU A 129 -13.11 49.20 -0.19
N ARG A 130 -12.12 50.07 0.03
CA ARG A 130 -10.71 49.65 0.18
C ARG A 130 -10.52 48.71 1.37
N GLN A 131 -11.16 49.00 2.51
CA GLN A 131 -11.12 48.13 3.69
C GLN A 131 -11.78 46.77 3.43
N LYS A 132 -12.94 46.73 2.78
CA LYS A 132 -13.60 45.48 2.36
C LYS A 132 -12.72 44.67 1.42
N LEU A 133 -12.14 45.30 0.39
CA LEU A 133 -11.23 44.63 -0.54
C LEU A 133 -10.01 44.04 0.17
N THR A 134 -9.39 44.82 1.07
CA THR A 134 -8.24 44.36 1.88
C THR A 134 -8.62 43.18 2.77
N ALA A 135 -9.79 43.24 3.42
CA ALA A 135 -10.31 42.14 4.23
C ALA A 135 -10.58 40.89 3.40
N THR A 136 -11.20 41.02 2.22
CA THR A 136 -11.45 39.93 1.28
C THR A 136 -10.16 39.25 0.83
N ILE A 137 -9.14 40.03 0.42
CA ILE A 137 -7.83 39.49 0.04
C ILE A 137 -7.19 38.71 1.20
N LYS A 138 -7.30 39.24 2.42
CA LYS A 138 -6.77 38.58 3.62
C LYS A 138 -7.51 37.28 3.95
N ILE A 139 -8.84 37.25 3.80
CA ILE A 139 -9.63 36.02 3.99
C ILE A 139 -9.24 34.99 2.94
N GLN A 140 -9.14 35.39 1.66
CA GLN A 140 -8.74 34.51 0.57
C GLN A 140 -7.33 33.95 0.75
N SER A 141 -6.37 34.76 1.20
CA SER A 141 -5.00 34.31 1.43
C SER A 141 -4.91 33.29 2.57
N VAL A 142 -5.59 33.56 3.69
CA VAL A 142 -5.68 32.63 4.83
C VAL A 142 -6.38 31.32 4.42
N PHE A 143 -7.48 31.41 3.66
CA PHE A 143 -8.19 30.23 3.18
C PHE A 143 -7.34 29.37 2.22
N ARG A 144 -6.63 29.99 1.27
CA ARG A 144 -5.69 29.28 0.38
C ARG A 144 -4.55 28.62 1.16
N ALA A 145 -4.00 29.30 2.17
CA ALA A 145 -2.98 28.74 3.04
C ALA A 145 -3.50 27.54 3.85
N HIS A 146 -4.74 27.62 4.36
CA HIS A 146 -5.40 26.52 5.05
C HIS A 146 -5.61 25.31 4.13
N LEU A 147 -6.10 25.52 2.90
CA LEU A 147 -6.24 24.46 1.90
C LEU A 147 -4.88 23.83 1.56
N ALA A 148 -3.83 24.64 1.39
CA ALA A 148 -2.48 24.15 1.14
C ALA A 148 -1.94 23.33 2.33
N GLN A 149 -2.24 23.73 3.57
CA GLN A 149 -1.87 22.96 4.77
C GLN A 149 -2.62 21.63 4.84
N ILE A 150 -3.91 21.59 4.49
CA ILE A 150 -4.67 20.34 4.43
C ILE A 150 -4.08 19.41 3.36
N ALA A 151 -3.86 19.93 2.15
CA ALA A 151 -3.25 19.17 1.06
C ALA A 151 -1.87 18.64 1.44
N PHE A 152 -1.03 19.48 2.05
CA PHE A 152 0.29 19.08 2.52
C PHE A 152 0.22 18.02 3.64
N LYS A 153 -0.69 18.15 4.60
CA LYS A 153 -0.88 17.15 5.66
C LYS A 153 -1.30 15.81 5.09
N ASN A 154 -2.20 15.80 4.10
CA ASN A 154 -2.63 14.59 3.42
C ASN A 154 -1.46 13.96 2.64
N GLU A 155 -0.73 14.76 1.85
CA GLU A 155 0.42 14.27 1.09
C GLU A 155 1.53 13.74 2.01
N LYS A 156 1.79 14.42 3.13
CA LYS A 156 2.83 14.05 4.10
C LYS A 156 2.65 12.63 4.66
N ARG A 157 1.41 12.14 4.78
CA ARG A 157 1.12 10.78 5.27
C ARG A 157 1.64 9.70 4.31
N HIS A 158 1.76 10.02 3.03
CA HIS A 158 2.24 9.10 2.01
C HIS A 158 3.77 9.13 1.85
N LEU A 159 4.40 10.18 2.36
CA LEU A 159 5.82 10.43 2.18
C LEU A 159 6.65 9.76 3.26
N LEU A 160 7.75 9.14 2.83
CA LEU A 160 8.83 8.72 3.73
C LEU A 160 9.28 9.91 4.60
N SER A 161 9.74 9.63 5.83
CA SER A 161 10.27 10.67 6.70
C SER A 161 11.42 11.42 6.03
N TYR A 162 11.47 12.74 6.22
CA TYR A 162 12.48 13.57 5.57
C TYR A 162 13.90 13.25 6.05
N SER A 163 14.04 12.83 7.32
CA SER A 163 15.33 12.40 7.88
C SER A 163 15.88 11.15 7.23
N LEU A 164 15.04 10.14 6.93
CA LEU A 164 15.47 8.95 6.21
C LEU A 164 15.82 9.26 4.76
N TYR A 165 15.05 10.16 4.13
CA TYR A 165 15.33 10.64 2.79
C TYR A 165 16.71 11.32 2.66
N GLU A 166 17.03 12.24 3.57
CA GLU A 166 18.34 12.94 3.55
C GLU A 166 19.52 11.97 3.80
N GLN A 167 19.31 10.91 4.57
CA GLN A 167 20.33 9.86 4.76
C GLN A 167 20.50 8.98 3.51
N ALA A 168 19.40 8.71 2.79
CA ALA A 168 19.42 7.88 1.59
C ALA A 168 19.99 8.60 0.36
N LYS A 169 19.79 9.92 0.28
CA LYS A 169 20.11 10.72 -0.91
C LYS A 169 21.58 10.63 -1.35
N PRO A 170 22.60 10.79 -0.47
CA PRO A 170 24.00 10.67 -0.87
C PRO A 170 24.36 9.28 -1.43
N LEU A 171 23.70 8.23 -0.96
CA LEU A 171 23.93 6.86 -1.44
C LEU A 171 23.47 6.67 -2.89
N ILE A 172 22.42 7.40 -3.30
CA ILE A 172 21.89 7.36 -4.66
C ILE A 172 22.69 8.27 -5.58
N ASP A 173 23.06 9.46 -5.11
CA ASP A 173 23.79 10.46 -5.91
C ASP A 173 25.23 9.99 -6.22
N GLU A 174 25.82 9.17 -5.36
CA GLU A 174 27.16 8.59 -5.54
C GLU A 174 27.09 7.13 -6.02
N SER A 175 27.00 6.94 -7.35
CA SER A 175 26.77 5.61 -7.96
C SER A 175 27.75 4.50 -7.56
N GLU A 176 28.97 4.83 -7.12
CA GLU A 176 29.94 3.85 -6.62
C GLU A 176 29.45 3.18 -5.33
N LYS A 177 28.80 3.93 -4.44
CA LYS A 177 28.26 3.41 -3.17
C LYS A 177 27.15 2.38 -3.35
N LEU A 178 26.45 2.40 -4.49
CA LEU A 178 25.41 1.41 -4.80
C LEU A 178 25.98 0.06 -5.22
N ARG A 179 27.22 -0.01 -5.73
CA ARG A 179 27.79 -1.25 -6.27
C ARG A 179 28.00 -2.31 -5.20
N ASP A 180 28.35 -1.87 -3.98
CA ASP A 180 28.69 -2.75 -2.87
C ASP A 180 27.48 -3.08 -1.97
N LEU A 181 26.30 -2.52 -2.27
CA LEU A 181 25.10 -2.79 -1.50
C LEU A 181 24.49 -4.14 -1.88
N PRO A 182 24.00 -4.92 -0.89
CA PRO A 182 23.27 -6.14 -1.18
C PRO A 182 21.97 -5.79 -1.93
N THR A 183 21.63 -6.63 -2.91
CA THR A 183 20.41 -6.49 -3.71
C THR A 183 19.46 -7.65 -3.44
N ALA A 184 18.18 -7.46 -3.73
CA ALA A 184 17.27 -8.59 -3.81
C ALA A 184 17.72 -9.55 -4.92
N ASP A 185 17.65 -10.86 -4.66
CA ASP A 185 18.14 -11.91 -5.57
C ASP A 185 17.24 -12.13 -6.79
N SER A 186 16.04 -11.55 -6.79
CA SER A 186 15.04 -11.69 -7.84
C SER A 186 14.22 -10.41 -8.03
N GLY A 187 13.46 -10.36 -9.12
CA GLY A 187 12.59 -9.24 -9.48
C GLY A 187 13.11 -8.45 -10.69
N ARG A 188 12.19 -7.85 -11.45
CA ARG A 188 12.56 -7.03 -12.62
C ARG A 188 13.21 -5.71 -12.21
N THR A 189 12.73 -5.14 -11.11
CA THR A 189 13.24 -3.89 -10.56
C THR A 189 14.43 -4.19 -9.66
N ARG A 190 15.56 -3.51 -9.88
CA ARG A 190 16.72 -3.65 -9.00
C ARG A 190 16.41 -3.02 -7.64
N VAL A 191 16.40 -3.84 -6.59
CA VAL A 191 16.13 -3.43 -5.20
C VAL A 191 17.40 -3.52 -4.37
N TYR A 192 17.78 -2.44 -3.70
CA TYR A 192 18.93 -2.38 -2.81
C TYR A 192 18.48 -2.43 -1.34
N LEU A 193 19.12 -3.28 -0.54
CA LEU A 193 18.74 -3.63 0.83
C LEU A 193 19.75 -3.12 1.86
N LEU A 194 19.67 -1.84 2.23
CA LEU A 194 20.61 -1.22 3.17
C LEU A 194 20.54 -1.86 4.56
N ASN A 195 21.66 -2.25 5.17
CA ASN A 195 21.63 -2.85 6.51
C ASN A 195 21.31 -1.82 7.60
N ASP A 196 21.83 -0.59 7.45
CA ASP A 196 21.84 0.40 8.53
C ASP A 196 20.64 1.35 8.51
N LEU A 197 19.84 1.32 7.44
CA LEU A 197 18.66 2.19 7.29
C LEU A 197 17.40 1.35 7.08
N PRO A 198 16.28 1.70 7.76
CA PRO A 198 14.98 1.02 7.60
C PRO A 198 14.29 1.46 6.30
N ILE A 199 15.01 1.37 5.18
CA ILE A 199 14.52 1.73 3.84
C ILE A 199 14.96 0.71 2.80
N VAL A 200 14.26 0.69 1.68
CA VAL A 200 14.68 -0.03 0.46
C VAL A 200 14.75 0.95 -0.70
N LEU A 201 15.73 0.78 -1.57
CA LEU A 201 15.87 1.62 -2.77
C LEU A 201 15.47 0.79 -3.99
N LYS A 202 14.46 1.24 -4.73
CA LYS A 202 14.00 0.59 -5.95
C LYS A 202 14.36 1.43 -7.16
N GLN A 203 15.22 0.91 -8.02
CA GLN A 203 15.65 1.59 -9.24
C GLN A 203 14.66 1.35 -10.38
N SER A 204 13.48 1.97 -10.30
CA SER A 204 12.41 1.78 -11.30
C SER A 204 12.58 2.62 -12.57
N GLY A 205 13.43 3.66 -12.54
CA GLY A 205 13.57 4.60 -13.66
C GLY A 205 12.48 5.69 -13.67
N SER A 206 12.70 6.76 -14.43
CA SER A 206 11.74 7.84 -14.65
C SER A 206 11.22 7.77 -16.09
N PRO A 207 9.89 7.86 -16.34
CA PRO A 207 8.83 8.29 -15.42
C PRO A 207 8.15 7.18 -14.60
N GLU A 208 8.60 5.92 -14.69
CA GLU A 208 7.95 4.76 -14.08
C GLU A 208 7.87 4.87 -12.54
N ASN A 209 8.89 5.40 -11.89
CA ASN A 209 8.92 5.62 -10.45
C ASN A 209 7.79 6.55 -9.96
N ARG A 210 7.42 7.57 -10.74
CA ARG A 210 6.30 8.48 -10.44
C ARG A 210 4.97 7.75 -10.54
N LYS A 211 4.77 7.00 -11.64
CA LYS A 211 3.56 6.20 -11.83
C LYS A 211 3.34 5.21 -10.69
N ARG A 212 4.39 4.50 -10.28
CA ARG A 212 4.32 3.57 -9.14
C ARG A 212 4.01 4.28 -7.83
N PHE A 213 4.66 5.41 -7.55
CA PHE A 213 4.37 6.19 -6.35
C PHE A 213 2.91 6.70 -6.31
N ASP A 214 2.36 7.12 -7.46
CA ASP A 214 0.97 7.52 -7.56
C ASP A 214 0.02 6.34 -7.28
N LYS A 215 0.31 5.14 -7.81
CA LYS A 215 -0.41 3.90 -7.48
C LYS A 215 -0.37 3.58 -5.98
N MET A 216 0.79 3.74 -5.33
CA MET A 216 0.90 3.56 -3.87
C MET A 216 0.02 4.55 -3.09
N LYS A 217 -0.11 5.81 -3.55
CA LYS A 217 -1.00 6.80 -2.93
C LYS A 217 -2.46 6.42 -3.10
N GLU A 218 -2.86 5.98 -4.29
CA GLU A 218 -4.22 5.53 -4.57
C GLU A 218 -4.60 4.31 -3.74
N ALA A 219 -3.71 3.31 -3.65
CA ALA A 219 -3.93 2.14 -2.80
C ALA A 219 -4.08 2.51 -1.31
N ARG A 220 -3.25 3.44 -0.80
CA ARG A 220 -3.40 3.94 0.58
C ARG A 220 -4.71 4.67 0.79
N LYS A 221 -5.14 5.45 -0.19
CA LYS A 221 -6.42 6.14 -0.11
C LYS A 221 -7.57 5.15 0.05
N ILE A 222 -7.57 4.02 -0.67
CA ILE A 222 -8.56 2.95 -0.46
C ILE A 222 -8.51 2.43 0.98
N CYS A 223 -7.32 2.21 1.52
CA CYS A 223 -7.14 1.76 2.91
C CYS A 223 -7.67 2.80 3.91
N ASP A 224 -7.30 4.07 3.76
CA ASP A 224 -7.73 5.19 4.60
C ASP A 224 -9.26 5.38 4.55
N ASP A 225 -9.86 5.35 3.35
CA ASP A 225 -11.29 5.54 3.14
C ASP A 225 -12.13 4.41 3.80
N ASN A 226 -11.55 3.21 3.95
CA ASN A 226 -12.20 2.06 4.57
C ASN A 226 -11.73 1.75 6.00
N ASN A 227 -10.79 2.54 6.55
CA ASN A 227 -10.14 2.32 7.84
C ASN A 227 -9.43 0.95 7.96
N TYR A 228 -8.79 0.49 6.89
CA TYR A 228 -7.97 -0.72 6.93
C TYR A 228 -6.71 -0.49 7.76
N SER A 229 -6.54 -1.30 8.80
CA SER A 229 -5.47 -1.18 9.78
C SER A 229 -4.42 -2.28 9.66
N CYS A 230 -4.76 -3.38 8.98
CA CYS A 230 -3.91 -4.54 8.77
C CYS A 230 -3.20 -4.55 7.40
N LEU A 231 -3.67 -3.72 6.45
CA LEU A 231 -2.99 -3.51 5.16
C LEU A 231 -1.98 -2.38 5.23
N VAL A 232 -0.72 -2.68 4.89
CA VAL A 232 0.38 -1.71 4.99
C VAL A 232 1.04 -1.50 3.63
N ILE A 233 0.97 -0.26 3.13
CA ILE A 233 1.64 0.17 1.89
C ILE A 233 2.83 1.08 2.27
N PRO A 234 4.08 0.68 2.01
CA PRO A 234 5.29 1.36 2.52
C PRO A 234 5.43 2.82 2.12
N THR A 235 5.53 3.76 3.07
CA THR A 235 5.74 5.20 2.78
C THR A 235 6.95 5.42 1.89
N ALA A 236 6.89 6.37 0.96
CA ALA A 236 7.92 6.48 -0.07
C ALA A 236 8.24 7.92 -0.48
N ARG A 237 9.42 8.13 -1.07
CA ARG A 237 9.81 9.35 -1.77
C ARG A 237 10.53 9.00 -3.06
N ILE A 238 10.38 9.86 -4.06
CA ILE A 238 11.10 9.73 -5.32
C ILE A 238 12.37 10.56 -5.28
N HIS A 239 13.49 9.98 -5.72
CA HIS A 239 14.74 10.69 -5.91
C HIS A 239 15.43 10.23 -7.20
N GLY A 240 15.58 11.11 -8.18
CA GLY A 240 16.11 10.74 -9.49
C GLY A 240 15.32 9.59 -10.13
N ASN A 241 16.01 8.46 -10.36
CA ASN A 241 15.44 7.23 -10.93
C ASN A 241 14.95 6.21 -9.88
N PHE A 242 14.93 6.60 -8.60
CA PHE A 242 14.64 5.71 -7.48
C PHE A 242 13.32 6.02 -6.79
N ILE A 243 12.70 4.98 -6.26
CA ILE A 243 11.74 5.05 -5.17
C ILE A 243 12.48 4.66 -3.89
N ILE A 244 12.46 5.52 -2.88
CA ILE A 244 12.99 5.28 -1.54
C ILE A 244 11.80 4.95 -0.65
N GLU A 245 11.63 3.68 -0.29
CA GLU A 245 10.49 3.20 0.48
C GLU A 245 10.91 2.86 1.92
N SER A 246 10.01 3.04 2.88
CA SER A 246 10.19 2.51 4.24
C SER A 246 10.25 1.00 4.20
N ARG A 247 11.21 0.40 4.90
CA ARG A 247 11.28 -1.06 5.02
C ARG A 247 10.23 -1.55 6.00
N LEU A 248 9.40 -2.49 5.57
CA LEU A 248 8.50 -3.22 6.47
C LEU A 248 9.33 -4.16 7.37
N PRO A 249 8.84 -4.56 8.57
CA PRO A 249 9.54 -5.48 9.46
C PRO A 249 9.48 -6.94 8.95
N ILE A 250 9.58 -7.11 7.65
CA ILE A 250 9.65 -8.37 6.94
C ILE A 250 11.13 -8.81 6.86
N ARG A 251 11.37 -10.11 6.98
CA ARG A 251 12.74 -10.66 6.92
C ARG A 251 13.27 -10.58 5.49
N LYS A 252 14.61 -10.56 5.33
CA LYS A 252 15.30 -10.37 4.04
C LYS A 252 14.91 -11.37 2.95
N ASN A 253 14.46 -12.58 3.32
CA ASN A 253 14.09 -13.63 2.38
C ASN A 253 12.57 -13.82 2.43
N HIS A 254 11.89 -13.52 1.32
CA HIS A 254 10.47 -13.78 1.10
C HIS A 254 10.27 -15.16 0.45
N ASP A 255 10.87 -16.19 1.03
CA ASP A 255 10.65 -17.55 0.54
C ASP A 255 9.16 -17.88 0.71
N THR A 256 8.49 -18.22 -0.39
CA THR A 256 7.10 -18.69 -0.42
C THR A 256 6.86 -19.73 0.66
N LYS A 257 7.81 -20.65 0.87
CA LYS A 257 7.68 -21.70 1.88
C LYS A 257 7.74 -21.18 3.31
N GLU A 258 8.64 -20.25 3.61
CA GLU A 258 8.71 -19.61 4.93
C GLU A 258 7.39 -18.86 5.21
N GLN A 259 6.84 -18.18 4.20
CA GLN A 259 5.58 -17.44 4.29
C GLN A 259 4.37 -18.37 4.46
N ILE A 260 4.28 -19.48 3.72
CA ILE A 260 3.24 -20.50 3.93
C ILE A 260 3.29 -21.03 5.37
N GLY A 261 4.49 -21.42 5.84
CA GLY A 261 4.65 -21.89 7.21
C GLY A 261 4.24 -20.86 8.25
N PHE A 262 4.68 -19.61 8.06
CA PHE A 262 4.35 -18.49 8.94
C PHE A 262 2.84 -18.23 8.99
N TYR A 263 2.15 -18.31 7.86
CA TYR A 263 0.70 -18.20 7.79
C TYR A 263 0.00 -19.32 8.58
N LEU A 264 0.42 -20.58 8.38
CA LEU A 264 -0.16 -21.74 9.06
C LEU A 264 0.04 -21.68 10.57
N ASP A 265 1.19 -21.17 11.02
CA ASP A 265 1.50 -21.00 12.45
C ASP A 265 0.66 -19.89 13.12
N HIS A 266 0.06 -18.98 12.35
CA HIS A 266 -0.61 -17.77 12.86
C HIS A 266 -1.98 -17.49 12.21
N LEU A 267 -2.72 -18.55 11.85
CA LEU A 267 -3.99 -18.41 11.14
C LEU A 267 -4.94 -17.40 11.81
N ALA A 268 -5.14 -17.50 13.13
CA ALA A 268 -6.05 -16.64 13.86
C ALA A 268 -5.67 -15.15 13.81
N GLN A 269 -4.37 -14.83 13.81
CA GLN A 269 -3.87 -13.46 13.77
C GLN A 269 -4.08 -12.80 12.40
N PHE A 270 -4.23 -13.59 11.33
CA PHE A 270 -4.41 -13.08 9.97
C PHE A 270 -5.87 -12.90 9.53
N THR A 271 -6.85 -13.36 10.31
CA THR A 271 -8.26 -13.32 9.89
C THR A 271 -8.71 -11.91 9.51
N GLU A 272 -8.47 -10.90 10.35
CA GLU A 272 -8.83 -9.51 10.05
C GLU A 272 -8.08 -8.96 8.83
N ALA A 273 -6.78 -9.24 8.73
CA ALA A 273 -5.97 -8.81 7.60
C ALA A 273 -6.46 -9.39 6.26
N VAL A 274 -6.92 -10.65 6.26
CA VAL A 274 -7.49 -11.31 5.08
C VAL A 274 -8.85 -10.72 4.71
N GLU A 275 -9.69 -10.37 5.68
CA GLU A 275 -10.97 -9.69 5.43
C GLU A 275 -10.78 -8.29 4.82
N GLU A 276 -9.85 -7.51 5.37
CA GLU A 276 -9.47 -6.20 4.83
C GLU A 276 -8.88 -6.35 3.42
N PHE A 277 -7.97 -7.30 3.22
CA PHE A 277 -7.35 -7.56 1.93
C PHE A 277 -8.37 -7.95 0.86
N THR A 278 -9.32 -8.82 1.21
CA THR A 278 -10.39 -9.22 0.31
C THR A 278 -11.25 -8.02 -0.07
N SER A 279 -11.62 -7.20 0.92
CA SER A 279 -12.40 -5.98 0.70
C SER A 279 -11.63 -4.95 -0.17
N PHE A 280 -10.30 -4.89 -0.02
CA PHE A 280 -9.41 -4.09 -0.87
C PHE A 280 -9.39 -4.60 -2.31
N LEU A 281 -9.31 -5.92 -2.54
CA LEU A 281 -9.35 -6.53 -3.88
C LEU A 281 -10.73 -6.42 -4.55
N CYS A 282 -11.81 -6.29 -3.79
CA CYS A 282 -13.13 -5.95 -4.35
C CYS A 282 -13.17 -4.52 -4.92
N GLN A 283 -12.32 -3.62 -4.43
CA GLN A 283 -12.27 -2.20 -4.83
C GLN A 283 -11.11 -1.86 -5.77
N SER A 284 -10.23 -2.81 -6.04
CA SER A 284 -9.03 -2.62 -6.84
C SER A 284 -8.72 -3.84 -7.69
N GLU A 285 -7.84 -3.67 -8.66
CA GLU A 285 -7.19 -4.79 -9.32
C GLU A 285 -5.70 -4.79 -8.98
N LEU A 286 -5.22 -5.99 -8.70
CA LEU A 286 -3.83 -6.27 -8.43
C LEU A 286 -3.57 -7.66 -9.02
N SER A 287 -2.99 -7.72 -10.21
CA SER A 287 -2.85 -8.96 -10.99
C SER A 287 -1.49 -9.63 -10.83
N ASP A 288 -0.54 -8.96 -10.18
CA ASP A 288 0.81 -9.46 -9.92
C ASP A 288 0.96 -10.17 -8.56
N ILE A 289 -0.13 -10.40 -7.83
CA ILE A 289 -0.15 -11.11 -6.53
C ILE A 289 -0.38 -12.61 -6.66
N THR A 290 -0.67 -13.11 -7.85
CA THR A 290 -0.73 -14.55 -8.14
C THR A 290 -0.08 -14.84 -9.48
N GLY A 291 0.39 -16.08 -9.66
CA GLY A 291 0.96 -16.53 -10.93
C GLY A 291 2.40 -17.04 -10.83
N GLY A 292 3.00 -17.23 -12.00
CA GLY A 292 4.33 -17.84 -12.15
C GLY A 292 5.42 -16.97 -11.56
N THR A 293 5.75 -17.22 -10.30
CA THR A 293 7.01 -16.83 -9.69
C THR A 293 8.13 -17.66 -10.33
N ASN A 294 9.36 -17.15 -10.30
CA ASN A 294 10.55 -18.02 -10.43
C ASN A 294 10.69 -18.98 -9.22
N ASP A 295 9.63 -19.10 -8.42
CA ASP A 295 9.52 -20.07 -7.36
C ASP A 295 9.44 -21.45 -7.99
N ALA A 296 10.32 -22.29 -7.49
CA ALA A 296 10.49 -23.61 -7.99
C ALA A 296 9.30 -24.52 -7.58
N TYR A 297 8.53 -24.14 -6.55
CA TYR A 297 7.27 -24.82 -6.17
C TYR A 297 6.10 -24.54 -7.12
N SER A 298 6.19 -23.55 -8.02
CA SER A 298 5.06 -23.17 -8.88
C SER A 298 4.51 -24.30 -9.76
N THR A 299 5.33 -25.29 -10.11
CA THR A 299 4.91 -26.46 -10.88
C THR A 299 4.13 -27.50 -10.08
N LEU A 300 4.04 -27.37 -8.75
CA LEU A 300 3.27 -28.27 -7.88
C LEU A 300 1.77 -28.01 -7.91
N SER A 301 1.36 -26.86 -8.46
CA SER A 301 -0.02 -26.44 -8.55
C SER A 301 -0.48 -26.40 -10.01
N THR A 302 -1.72 -26.83 -10.24
CA THR A 302 -2.42 -26.67 -11.52
C THR A 302 -3.07 -25.30 -11.66
N VAL A 303 -3.16 -24.55 -10.56
CA VAL A 303 -3.70 -23.18 -10.50
C VAL A 303 -2.59 -22.18 -10.15
N PRO A 304 -2.73 -20.90 -10.54
CA PRO A 304 -1.85 -19.84 -10.06
C PRO A 304 -1.79 -19.80 -8.53
N ILE A 305 -0.59 -19.58 -7.99
CA ILE A 305 -0.34 -19.51 -6.54
C ILE A 305 0.02 -18.10 -6.10
N GLY A 306 -0.20 -17.81 -4.82
CA GLY A 306 0.08 -16.51 -4.21
C GLY A 306 1.55 -16.09 -4.28
N ARG A 307 1.78 -14.80 -4.52
CA ARG A 307 3.08 -14.13 -4.56
C ARG A 307 3.34 -13.36 -3.27
N TYR A 308 4.00 -14.03 -2.32
CA TYR A 308 4.31 -13.44 -1.01
C TYR A 308 5.45 -12.41 -1.04
N ASP A 309 6.13 -12.25 -2.18
CA ASP A 309 7.04 -11.14 -2.43
C ASP A 309 6.30 -9.81 -2.68
N ASN A 310 5.06 -9.88 -3.17
CA ASN A 310 4.16 -8.73 -3.34
C ASN A 310 3.14 -8.59 -2.20
N VAL A 311 2.77 -9.69 -1.52
CA VAL A 311 1.88 -9.70 -0.34
C VAL A 311 2.61 -10.35 0.83
N ALA A 312 3.49 -9.59 1.49
CA ALA A 312 4.33 -10.11 2.55
C ALA A 312 3.60 -10.12 3.90
N MET A 313 3.67 -11.23 4.63
CA MET A 313 3.08 -11.38 5.95
C MET A 313 4.09 -11.07 7.06
N TYR A 314 3.64 -10.39 8.11
CA TYR A 314 4.39 -10.20 9.35
C TYR A 314 3.44 -9.98 10.53
N LEU A 315 3.97 -10.03 11.75
CA LEU A 315 3.26 -9.64 12.96
C LEU A 315 3.75 -8.27 13.43
N GLU A 316 2.82 -7.42 13.84
CA GLU A 316 3.09 -6.15 14.51
C GLU A 316 2.24 -6.10 15.78
N GLU A 317 2.88 -6.00 16.94
CA GLU A 317 2.21 -6.01 18.26
C GLU A 317 1.30 -7.22 18.52
N GLY A 318 1.49 -8.32 17.77
CA GLY A 318 0.70 -9.54 17.88
C GLY A 318 -0.38 -9.69 16.80
N ASP A 319 -0.63 -8.64 16.01
CA ASP A 319 -1.62 -8.63 14.95
C ASP A 319 -0.98 -8.99 13.60
N GLY A 320 -1.70 -9.78 12.79
CA GLY A 320 -1.30 -10.09 11.42
C GLY A 320 -1.39 -8.87 10.52
N LYS A 321 -0.29 -8.55 9.83
CA LYS A 321 -0.22 -7.45 8.86
C LYS A 321 0.15 -7.98 7.48
N LEU A 322 -0.43 -7.37 6.44
CA LEU A 322 -0.11 -7.65 5.04
C LEU A 322 0.57 -6.43 4.43
N GLY A 323 1.84 -6.59 4.12
CA GLY A 323 2.62 -5.65 3.35
C GLY A 323 2.28 -5.76 1.87
N LEU A 324 1.67 -4.73 1.29
CA LEU A 324 1.44 -4.64 -0.15
C LEU A 324 2.66 -4.00 -0.81
N ILE A 325 3.52 -4.85 -1.35
CA ILE A 325 4.83 -4.51 -1.90
C ILE A 325 4.75 -4.58 -3.42
N ASP A 326 5.34 -3.58 -4.07
CA ASP A 326 5.46 -3.53 -5.53
C ASP A 326 4.10 -3.53 -6.27
N LEU A 327 3.37 -2.43 -6.11
CA LEU A 327 2.07 -2.17 -6.72
C LEU A 327 2.17 -1.80 -8.22
N GLU A 328 2.98 -2.53 -9.00
CA GLU A 328 3.17 -2.26 -10.42
C GLU A 328 1.89 -2.46 -11.21
N SER A 329 1.15 -3.54 -10.92
CA SER A 329 -0.11 -3.86 -11.60
C SER A 329 -1.33 -3.12 -11.05
N PHE A 330 -1.21 -2.44 -9.90
CA PHE A 330 -2.34 -1.85 -9.18
C PHE A 330 -3.13 -0.83 -10.01
N TYR A 331 -4.45 -0.87 -9.90
CA TYR A 331 -5.34 0.24 -10.20
C TYR A 331 -6.66 0.16 -9.42
N PRO A 332 -7.28 1.30 -9.09
CA PRO A 332 -8.60 1.32 -8.45
C PRO A 332 -9.71 0.95 -9.44
N LYS A 333 -10.67 0.12 -9.02
CA LYS A 333 -11.84 -0.24 -9.81
C LYS A 333 -12.90 0.86 -9.78
N SER A 334 -13.55 1.09 -10.91
CA SER A 334 -14.80 1.86 -10.97
C SER A 334 -15.92 1.15 -10.21
N LYS A 335 -16.96 1.90 -9.80
CA LYS A 335 -18.11 1.31 -9.08
C LYS A 335 -18.81 0.19 -9.86
N SER A 336 -18.80 0.23 -11.19
CA SER A 336 -19.37 -0.82 -12.04
C SER A 336 -18.53 -2.11 -12.05
N GLU A 337 -17.22 -2.00 -11.89
CA GLU A 337 -16.27 -3.14 -11.87
C GLU A 337 -16.19 -3.80 -10.48
N GLN A 338 -16.67 -3.13 -9.43
CA GLN A 338 -16.71 -3.68 -8.06
C GLN A 338 -17.68 -4.88 -7.90
N LEU A 339 -18.52 -5.15 -8.90
CA LEU A 339 -19.42 -6.31 -8.94
C LEU A 339 -18.69 -7.63 -9.26
N GLU A 340 -17.40 -7.59 -9.62
CA GLU A 340 -16.59 -8.78 -9.91
C GLU A 340 -15.89 -9.34 -8.65
N ALA A 341 -16.62 -9.45 -7.54
CA ALA A 341 -16.06 -9.91 -6.26
C ALA A 341 -15.53 -11.37 -6.33
N PHE A 342 -16.03 -12.19 -7.27
CA PHE A 342 -15.55 -13.54 -7.49
C PHE A 342 -14.04 -13.60 -7.80
N PHE A 343 -13.53 -12.73 -8.68
CA PHE A 343 -12.10 -12.72 -8.99
C PHE A 343 -11.27 -12.28 -7.79
N ALA A 344 -11.73 -11.27 -7.05
CA ALA A 344 -11.08 -10.85 -5.80
C ALA A 344 -11.00 -11.99 -4.78
N CYS A 345 -12.09 -12.74 -4.59
CA CYS A 345 -12.10 -13.91 -3.72
C CYS A 345 -11.14 -14.98 -4.19
N ARG A 346 -11.10 -15.26 -5.50
CA ARG A 346 -10.21 -16.27 -6.07
C ARG A 346 -8.74 -15.93 -5.83
N GLU A 347 -8.33 -14.68 -6.02
CA GLU A 347 -6.95 -14.25 -5.74
C GLU A 347 -6.64 -14.28 -4.23
N ALA A 348 -7.59 -13.90 -3.37
CA ALA A 348 -7.43 -14.01 -1.92
C ALA A 348 -7.30 -15.48 -1.45
N VAL A 349 -8.08 -16.41 -2.00
CA VAL A 349 -8.02 -17.85 -1.67
C VAL A 349 -6.66 -18.45 -2.04
N ARG A 350 -6.03 -18.00 -3.13
CA ARG A 350 -4.69 -18.45 -3.55
C ARG A 350 -3.57 -18.07 -2.58
N LEU A 351 -3.77 -17.03 -1.79
CA LEU A 351 -2.85 -16.60 -0.73
C LEU A 351 -3.27 -17.19 0.63
N PHE A 352 -4.58 -17.26 0.91
CA PHE A 352 -5.13 -17.54 2.24
C PHE A 352 -6.22 -18.64 2.20
N PRO A 353 -5.90 -19.87 1.78
CA PRO A 353 -6.92 -20.90 1.53
C PRO A 353 -7.71 -21.31 2.79
N HIS A 354 -7.08 -21.29 3.97
CA HIS A 354 -7.75 -21.57 5.25
C HIS A 354 -8.77 -20.51 5.70
N HIS A 355 -8.84 -19.35 5.04
CA HIS A 355 -9.74 -18.24 5.39
C HIS A 355 -10.93 -18.09 4.43
N LEU A 356 -11.32 -19.16 3.71
CA LEU A 356 -12.39 -19.11 2.70
C LEU A 356 -13.68 -18.42 3.21
N ASP A 357 -14.15 -18.75 4.42
CA ASP A 357 -15.37 -18.15 4.96
C ASP A 357 -15.21 -16.65 5.26
N ALA A 358 -14.06 -16.25 5.80
CA ALA A 358 -13.75 -14.83 6.04
C ALA A 358 -13.68 -14.04 4.71
N ILE A 359 -13.07 -14.63 3.68
CA ILE A 359 -13.00 -14.08 2.33
C ILE A 359 -14.41 -13.88 1.76
N ILE A 360 -15.25 -14.92 1.78
CA ILE A 360 -16.63 -14.84 1.26
C ILE A 360 -17.45 -13.80 2.03
N ASN A 361 -17.35 -13.78 3.37
CA ASN A 361 -18.06 -12.83 4.22
C ASN A 361 -17.65 -11.37 3.94
N ALA A 362 -16.36 -11.11 3.73
CA ALA A 362 -15.85 -9.79 3.36
C ALA A 362 -16.38 -9.36 1.99
N ALA A 363 -16.34 -10.25 1.00
CA ALA A 363 -16.80 -9.99 -0.36
C ALA A 363 -18.32 -9.80 -0.47
N ASN A 364 -19.10 -10.43 0.41
CA ASN A 364 -20.57 -10.32 0.43
C ASN A 364 -21.08 -8.87 0.61
N LYS A 365 -20.24 -7.98 1.17
CA LYS A 365 -20.52 -6.53 1.28
C LYS A 365 -20.54 -5.83 -0.08
N PHE A 366 -19.84 -6.37 -1.07
CA PHE A 366 -19.69 -5.81 -2.42
C PHE A 366 -20.56 -6.55 -3.44
N ASP A 367 -20.66 -7.87 -3.31
CA ASP A 367 -21.53 -8.72 -4.14
C ASP A 367 -22.30 -9.73 -3.26
N PRO A 368 -23.58 -9.48 -2.96
CA PRO A 368 -24.42 -10.40 -2.19
C PRO A 368 -24.64 -11.77 -2.85
N LYS A 369 -24.30 -11.93 -4.13
CA LYS A 369 -24.40 -13.21 -4.85
C LYS A 369 -23.12 -14.03 -4.77
N ILE A 370 -22.07 -13.56 -4.11
CA ILE A 370 -20.78 -14.26 -4.03
C ILE A 370 -20.93 -15.69 -3.49
N GLU A 371 -21.88 -15.91 -2.60
CA GLU A 371 -22.20 -17.23 -2.04
C GLU A 371 -22.57 -18.26 -3.10
N SER A 372 -23.17 -17.83 -4.23
CA SER A 372 -23.48 -18.71 -5.36
C SER A 372 -22.23 -19.28 -6.05
N HIS A 373 -21.06 -18.67 -5.83
CA HIS A 373 -19.78 -19.12 -6.33
C HIS A 373 -18.97 -19.97 -5.32
N ARG A 374 -19.51 -20.26 -4.13
CA ARG A 374 -18.80 -21.00 -3.07
C ARG A 374 -18.13 -22.27 -3.59
N LYS A 375 -18.85 -23.09 -4.35
CA LYS A 375 -18.30 -24.36 -4.87
C LYS A 375 -17.03 -24.16 -5.72
N ALA A 376 -17.02 -23.14 -6.58
CA ALA A 376 -15.85 -22.84 -7.40
C ALA A 376 -14.66 -22.33 -6.55
N LEU A 377 -14.95 -21.56 -5.49
CA LEU A 377 -13.93 -21.10 -4.54
C LEU A 377 -13.41 -22.25 -3.64
N GLU A 378 -14.25 -23.22 -3.30
CA GLU A 378 -13.84 -24.45 -2.61
C GLU A 378 -12.93 -25.31 -3.48
N GLU A 379 -13.24 -25.46 -4.77
CA GLU A 379 -12.37 -26.15 -5.72
C GLU A 379 -11.00 -25.45 -5.82
N GLU A 380 -10.97 -24.12 -5.96
CA GLU A 380 -9.72 -23.35 -5.96
C GLU A 380 -8.94 -23.51 -4.65
N ARG A 381 -9.63 -23.43 -3.50
CA ARG A 381 -9.05 -23.64 -2.17
C ARG A 381 -8.39 -25.00 -2.08
N ASP A 382 -9.06 -26.05 -2.53
CA ASP A 382 -8.57 -27.43 -2.39
C ASP A 382 -7.29 -27.65 -3.21
N TYR A 383 -7.19 -27.06 -4.42
CA TYR A 383 -5.95 -27.06 -5.19
C TYR A 383 -4.80 -26.35 -4.44
N VAL A 384 -5.08 -25.21 -3.82
CA VAL A 384 -4.08 -24.44 -3.07
C VAL A 384 -3.68 -25.15 -1.77
N LEU A 385 -4.61 -25.83 -1.09
CA LEU A 385 -4.31 -26.65 0.08
C LEU A 385 -3.46 -27.88 -0.27
N GLU A 386 -3.72 -28.53 -1.41
CA GLU A 386 -2.85 -29.60 -1.91
C GLU A 386 -1.45 -29.08 -2.20
N TYR A 387 -1.35 -27.88 -2.78
CA TYR A 387 -0.09 -27.18 -2.96
C TYR A 387 0.64 -26.91 -1.63
N PHE A 388 -0.04 -26.33 -0.62
CA PHE A 388 0.55 -26.11 0.71
C PHE A 388 1.01 -27.41 1.37
N LYS A 389 0.24 -28.49 1.16
CA LYS A 389 0.60 -29.81 1.67
C LYS A 389 1.94 -30.29 1.08
N LYS A 390 2.11 -30.20 -0.24
CA LYS A 390 3.33 -30.62 -0.93
C LYS A 390 4.51 -29.68 -0.66
N ALA A 391 4.27 -28.37 -0.69
CA ALA A 391 5.32 -27.37 -0.55
C ALA A 391 5.84 -27.24 0.90
N TYR A 392 4.98 -27.47 1.90
CA TYR A 392 5.29 -27.24 3.31
C TYR A 392 4.92 -28.39 4.26
N GLN A 393 3.64 -28.83 4.30
CA GLN A 393 3.17 -29.72 5.38
C GLN A 393 3.88 -31.08 5.38
N ASN A 394 4.08 -31.70 4.21
CA ASN A 394 4.79 -32.98 4.11
C ASN A 394 6.22 -32.88 4.67
N HIS A 395 6.86 -31.72 4.49
CA HIS A 395 8.19 -31.47 5.02
C HIS A 395 8.17 -31.28 6.53
N LEU A 396 7.18 -30.55 7.05
CA LEU A 396 6.97 -30.38 8.49
C LEU A 396 6.72 -31.73 9.19
N ASP A 397 5.90 -32.59 8.58
CA ASP A 397 5.61 -33.92 9.08
C ASP A 397 6.85 -34.81 9.06
N PHE A 398 7.64 -34.75 7.99
CA PHE A 398 8.90 -35.48 7.88
C PHE A 398 9.90 -35.06 8.95
N VAL A 399 10.16 -33.75 9.14
CA VAL A 399 11.13 -33.32 10.16
C VAL A 399 10.68 -33.72 11.56
N LYS A 400 9.37 -33.72 11.84
CA LYS A 400 8.82 -34.23 13.11
C LYS A 400 9.00 -35.75 13.23
N GLU A 401 8.65 -36.53 12.21
CA GLU A 401 8.81 -37.99 12.18
C GLU A 401 10.28 -38.41 12.41
N LYS A 402 11.21 -37.66 11.82
CA LYS A 402 12.65 -37.90 11.94
C LYS A 402 13.30 -37.30 13.18
N ASN A 403 12.53 -36.64 14.06
CA ASN A 403 13.05 -35.92 15.22
C ASN A 403 14.18 -34.95 14.83
N ILE A 404 13.94 -34.18 13.77
CA ILE A 404 14.78 -33.07 13.31
C ILE A 404 14.13 -31.80 13.87
N ASP A 405 14.90 -31.06 14.65
CA ASP A 405 14.41 -29.87 15.35
C ASP A 405 15.42 -28.72 15.28
N LEU A 406 15.10 -27.62 15.96
CA LEU A 406 15.94 -26.41 15.98
C LEU A 406 17.28 -26.61 16.70
N THR A 407 17.40 -27.66 17.52
CA THR A 407 18.64 -28.01 18.24
C THR A 407 19.52 -28.98 17.45
N ASN A 408 18.93 -29.77 16.55
CA ASN A 408 19.63 -30.73 15.71
C ASN A 408 19.24 -30.59 14.22
N PRO A 409 19.50 -29.43 13.59
CA PRO A 409 19.02 -29.14 12.24
C PRO A 409 19.74 -29.93 11.13
N ILE A 410 20.90 -30.54 11.42
CA ILE A 410 21.74 -31.26 10.43
C ILE A 410 21.47 -32.77 10.43
N LYS A 411 20.60 -33.28 11.32
CA LYS A 411 20.34 -34.72 11.42
C LYS A 411 19.96 -35.32 10.06
N PHE A 412 20.67 -36.37 9.66
CA PHE A 412 20.45 -37.17 8.47
C PHE A 412 20.62 -38.63 8.86
N ASP A 413 19.54 -39.41 8.78
CA ASP A 413 19.57 -40.80 9.20
C ASP A 413 20.38 -41.63 8.20
N ALA A 414 21.10 -42.63 8.71
CA ALA A 414 21.80 -43.56 7.83
C ALA A 414 20.80 -44.39 7.02
N ILE A 415 21.04 -44.52 5.71
CA ILE A 415 20.20 -45.34 4.84
C ILE A 415 20.43 -46.81 5.20
N SER A 416 19.33 -47.52 5.52
CA SER A 416 19.42 -48.94 5.91
C SER A 416 19.93 -49.83 4.78
N LEU A 417 20.54 -50.97 5.12
CA LEU A 417 21.01 -51.94 4.12
C LEU A 417 19.84 -52.46 3.26
N ILE A 418 18.67 -52.68 3.87
CA ILE A 418 17.44 -53.10 3.19
C ILE A 418 17.04 -52.06 2.13
N ARG A 419 17.08 -50.76 2.48
CA ARG A 419 16.78 -49.69 1.52
C ARG A 419 17.82 -49.65 0.40
N LYS A 420 19.11 -49.81 0.72
CA LYS A 420 20.19 -49.86 -0.29
C LYS A 420 19.94 -50.99 -1.30
N ASP A 421 19.51 -52.16 -0.83
CA ASP A 421 19.14 -53.29 -1.70
C ASP A 421 17.90 -52.98 -2.57
N GLN A 422 16.86 -52.35 -2.02
CA GLN A 422 15.68 -51.93 -2.80
C GLN A 422 16.02 -50.93 -3.91
N ILE A 423 16.93 -49.98 -3.63
CA ILE A 423 17.40 -49.02 -4.62
C ILE A 423 18.18 -49.74 -5.72
N ARG A 424 19.03 -50.72 -5.37
CA ARG A 424 19.72 -51.57 -6.34
C ARG A 424 18.72 -52.24 -7.27
N GLU A 425 17.72 -52.93 -6.71
CA GLU A 425 16.69 -53.63 -7.47
C GLU A 425 15.92 -52.68 -8.41
N ALA A 426 15.60 -51.46 -7.96
CA ALA A 426 14.93 -50.47 -8.81
C ALA A 426 15.79 -50.04 -10.01
N ILE A 427 17.11 -49.90 -9.81
CA ILE A 427 18.05 -49.57 -10.89
C ILE A 427 18.24 -50.77 -11.82
N GLU A 428 18.28 -52.00 -11.32
CA GLU A 428 18.32 -53.21 -12.16
C GLU A 428 17.11 -53.26 -13.10
N VAL A 429 15.90 -53.01 -12.57
CA VAL A 429 14.67 -52.93 -13.36
C VAL A 429 14.75 -51.82 -14.40
N LEU A 430 15.31 -50.65 -14.05
CA LEU A 430 15.55 -49.56 -15.00
C LEU A 430 16.50 -49.99 -16.12
N ILE A 431 17.65 -50.61 -15.79
CA ILE A 431 18.63 -51.08 -16.79
C ILE A 431 17.98 -52.11 -17.72
N GLN A 432 17.25 -53.09 -17.18
CA GLN A 432 16.55 -54.10 -17.98
C GLN A 432 15.49 -53.48 -18.90
N LYS A 433 14.73 -52.50 -18.40
CA LYS A 433 13.74 -51.77 -19.19
C LYS A 433 14.42 -51.03 -20.34
N GLU A 434 15.46 -50.25 -20.05
CA GLU A 434 16.14 -49.41 -21.03
C GLU A 434 16.99 -50.22 -22.02
N ASN A 435 17.45 -51.42 -21.64
CA ASN A 435 18.06 -52.38 -22.56
C ASN A 435 17.14 -52.78 -23.72
N ASN A 436 15.82 -52.79 -23.46
CA ASN A 436 14.78 -53.09 -24.43
C ASN A 436 14.16 -51.82 -25.07
N ASP A 437 14.62 -50.62 -24.69
CA ASP A 437 14.18 -49.35 -25.24
C ASP A 437 15.07 -48.96 -26.42
N LEU A 438 14.48 -48.47 -27.52
CA LEU A 438 15.18 -47.96 -28.71
C LEU A 438 16.22 -46.86 -28.36
N ARG A 439 16.04 -46.17 -27.23
CA ARG A 439 16.95 -45.13 -26.76
C ARG A 439 18.31 -45.69 -26.36
N PHE A 440 18.39 -46.84 -25.69
CA PHE A 440 19.65 -47.40 -25.17
C PHE A 440 19.97 -48.81 -25.67
N GLU A 441 19.10 -49.39 -26.50
CA GLU A 441 19.13 -50.71 -27.15
C GLU A 441 20.42 -51.53 -26.94
N ASN A 442 20.25 -52.68 -26.29
CA ASN A 442 21.32 -53.64 -25.99
C ASN A 442 22.43 -53.08 -25.08
N CYS A 443 22.08 -52.22 -24.12
CA CYS A 443 23.06 -51.66 -23.18
C CYS A 443 23.72 -52.69 -22.26
N LEU A 444 23.11 -53.86 -22.08
CA LEU A 444 23.69 -54.97 -21.33
C LEU A 444 24.69 -55.81 -22.16
N GLY A 445 24.75 -55.60 -23.48
CA GLY A 445 25.66 -56.29 -24.38
C GLY A 445 25.35 -57.78 -24.56
N GLU A 446 26.34 -58.53 -25.04
CA GLU A 446 26.18 -59.96 -25.41
C GLU A 446 26.02 -60.91 -24.20
N THR A 447 26.42 -60.47 -22.99
CA THR A 447 26.33 -61.28 -21.77
C THR A 447 25.58 -60.57 -20.64
N PRO A 448 24.25 -60.37 -20.79
CA PRO A 448 23.47 -59.50 -19.90
C PRO A 448 23.58 -59.85 -18.41
N ASP A 449 23.56 -61.14 -18.07
CA ASP A 449 23.63 -61.61 -16.69
C ASP A 449 24.99 -61.28 -16.03
N VAL A 450 26.08 -61.42 -16.78
CA VAL A 450 27.44 -61.10 -16.31
C VAL A 450 27.59 -59.59 -16.16
N THR A 451 27.12 -58.82 -17.13
CA THR A 451 27.11 -57.36 -17.09
C THR A 451 26.32 -56.83 -15.90
N MET A 452 25.13 -57.38 -15.64
CA MET A 452 24.31 -56.98 -14.49
C MET A 452 24.98 -57.32 -13.15
N LYS A 453 25.60 -58.50 -13.06
CA LYS A 453 26.37 -58.88 -11.88
C LYS A 453 27.53 -57.92 -11.61
N LEU A 454 28.30 -57.56 -12.65
CA LEU A 454 29.40 -56.59 -12.54
C LEU A 454 28.89 -55.20 -12.13
N PHE A 455 27.75 -54.76 -12.69
CA PHE A 455 27.11 -53.51 -12.28
C PHE A 455 26.79 -53.53 -10.78
N ASN A 456 26.15 -54.60 -10.30
CA ASN A 456 25.74 -54.74 -8.90
C ASN A 456 26.90 -54.81 -7.90
N GLU A 457 27.97 -55.54 -8.25
CA GLU A 457 29.11 -55.77 -7.36
C GLU A 457 30.10 -54.59 -7.37
N MET A 458 30.21 -53.85 -8.48
CA MET A 458 31.24 -52.81 -8.64
C MET A 458 30.67 -51.41 -8.80
N ALA A 459 29.73 -51.19 -9.73
CA ALA A 459 29.26 -49.84 -10.07
C ALA A 459 28.26 -49.30 -9.04
N PHE A 460 27.26 -50.11 -8.69
CA PHE A 460 26.15 -49.68 -7.83
C PHE A 460 26.63 -49.14 -6.47
N PRO A 461 27.54 -49.81 -5.72
CA PRO A 461 28.00 -49.29 -4.44
C PRO A 461 28.61 -47.89 -4.54
N GLU A 462 29.45 -47.66 -5.55
CA GLU A 462 30.10 -46.36 -5.75
C GLU A 462 29.12 -45.28 -6.21
N ILE A 463 28.20 -45.62 -7.13
CA ILE A 463 27.15 -44.72 -7.60
C ILE A 463 26.30 -44.26 -6.42
N PHE A 464 25.85 -45.20 -5.58
CA PHE A 464 25.05 -44.90 -4.41
C PHE A 464 25.79 -43.99 -3.43
N ASP A 465 27.06 -44.28 -3.15
CA ASP A 465 27.88 -43.48 -2.24
C ASP A 465 28.12 -42.05 -2.79
N TYR A 466 28.31 -41.89 -4.10
CA TYR A 466 28.39 -40.57 -4.73
C TYR A 466 27.09 -39.77 -4.62
N THR A 467 25.94 -40.42 -4.87
CA THR A 467 24.64 -39.75 -4.75
C THR A 467 24.34 -39.36 -3.31
N GLN A 468 24.63 -40.24 -2.34
CA GLN A 468 24.44 -39.92 -0.92
C GLN A 468 25.34 -38.76 -0.47
N LYS A 469 26.61 -38.77 -0.91
CA LYS A 469 27.53 -37.66 -0.65
C LYS A 469 27.03 -36.35 -1.23
N PHE A 470 26.58 -36.35 -2.48
CA PHE A 470 26.00 -35.17 -3.14
C PHE A 470 24.84 -34.55 -2.34
N ILE A 471 23.88 -35.37 -1.88
CA ILE A 471 22.75 -34.90 -1.06
C ILE A 471 23.25 -34.31 0.27
N THR A 472 24.20 -34.99 0.91
CA THR A 472 24.77 -34.57 2.21
C THR A 472 25.52 -33.24 2.10
N ASP A 473 26.32 -33.07 1.04
CA ASP A 473 27.10 -31.87 0.80
C ASP A 473 26.16 -30.69 0.46
N LEU A 474 25.15 -30.90 -0.40
CA LEU A 474 24.12 -29.89 -0.67
C LEU A 474 23.40 -29.42 0.62
N LEU A 475 23.07 -30.35 1.51
CA LEU A 475 22.40 -30.02 2.78
C LEU A 475 23.31 -29.20 3.69
N LYS A 476 24.59 -29.55 3.78
CA LYS A 476 25.55 -28.79 4.57
C LYS A 476 25.69 -27.37 4.03
N ASP A 477 25.88 -27.22 2.72
CA ASP A 477 26.06 -25.92 2.09
C ASP A 477 24.83 -25.02 2.28
N GLN A 478 23.62 -25.56 2.11
CA GLN A 478 22.37 -24.84 2.38
C GLN A 478 22.24 -24.43 3.85
N LEU A 479 22.51 -25.34 4.78
CA LEU A 479 22.44 -25.03 6.21
C LEU A 479 23.50 -24.00 6.62
N GLU A 480 24.73 -24.09 6.11
CA GLU A 480 25.80 -23.11 6.37
C GLU A 480 25.42 -21.72 5.84
N TYR A 481 24.84 -21.64 4.65
CA TYR A 481 24.29 -20.40 4.10
C TYR A 481 23.23 -19.78 5.02
N HIS A 482 22.31 -20.59 5.54
CA HIS A 482 21.25 -20.12 6.44
C HIS A 482 21.75 -19.79 7.85
N VAL A 483 22.68 -20.58 8.41
CA VAL A 483 23.26 -20.40 9.76
C VAL A 483 24.21 -19.19 9.81
N GLY A 484 24.90 -18.88 8.71
CA GLY A 484 25.78 -17.72 8.60
C GLY A 484 25.07 -16.36 8.70
N SER A 485 23.72 -16.32 8.63
CA SER A 485 22.94 -15.08 8.66
C SER A 485 21.97 -14.93 9.84
N THR A 486 21.44 -16.01 10.44
CA THR A 486 20.73 -16.03 11.74
C THR A 486 20.60 -17.47 12.27
N ALA A 487 20.52 -17.66 13.59
CA ALA A 487 20.11 -18.96 14.14
C ALA A 487 18.74 -19.38 13.59
N ILE A 488 18.58 -20.65 13.21
CA ILE A 488 17.30 -21.22 12.76
C ILE A 488 16.31 -21.12 13.93
N SER A 489 15.41 -20.13 13.86
CA SER A 489 14.59 -19.71 14.99
C SER A 489 13.15 -20.24 14.95
N SER A 490 12.77 -20.93 13.87
CA SER A 490 11.41 -21.44 13.65
C SER A 490 11.43 -22.68 12.76
N TYR A 491 10.38 -23.50 12.84
CA TYR A 491 10.22 -24.66 11.94
C TYR A 491 10.08 -24.24 10.49
N SER A 492 9.43 -23.11 10.20
CA SER A 492 9.35 -22.57 8.84
C SER A 492 10.74 -22.34 8.23
N LYS A 493 11.66 -21.73 9.00
CA LYS A 493 13.05 -21.55 8.60
C LYS A 493 13.82 -22.85 8.48
N LEU A 494 13.61 -23.78 9.43
CA LEU A 494 14.26 -25.09 9.39
C LEU A 494 13.89 -25.83 8.11
N ILE A 495 12.60 -25.81 7.75
CA ILE A 495 12.09 -26.47 6.55
C ILE A 495 12.66 -25.79 5.30
N SER A 496 12.63 -24.46 5.20
CA SER A 496 13.27 -23.76 4.08
C SER A 496 14.75 -24.12 3.96
N ALA A 497 15.51 -24.07 5.06
CA ALA A 497 16.95 -24.35 5.07
C ALA A 497 17.31 -25.82 4.77
N ARG A 498 16.38 -26.75 5.00
CA ARG A 498 16.53 -28.18 4.68
C ARG A 498 16.01 -28.54 3.29
N THR A 499 15.46 -27.59 2.56
CA THR A 499 15.08 -27.82 1.17
C THR A 499 16.31 -27.77 0.29
N LEU A 500 16.65 -28.88 -0.37
CA LEU A 500 17.74 -28.87 -1.35
C LEU A 500 17.19 -28.59 -2.73
N GLU A 501 17.69 -27.52 -3.34
CA GLU A 501 17.43 -27.18 -4.74
C GLU A 501 18.71 -27.34 -5.56
N PHE A 502 18.66 -28.08 -6.67
CA PHE A 502 19.73 -28.11 -7.69
C PHE A 502 19.10 -28.09 -9.08
N SER A 503 19.83 -27.70 -10.12
CA SER A 503 19.30 -27.72 -11.51
C SER A 503 20.04 -28.75 -12.36
N TYR A 504 19.39 -29.24 -13.43
CA TYR A 504 20.01 -30.17 -14.38
C TYR A 504 21.34 -29.67 -14.98
N GLY A 505 21.53 -28.36 -15.02
CA GLY A 505 22.73 -27.70 -15.55
C GLY A 505 23.62 -27.08 -14.46
N SER A 506 23.36 -27.35 -13.19
CA SER A 506 24.26 -26.90 -12.12
C SER A 506 25.57 -27.69 -12.20
N ASN A 507 26.69 -27.05 -11.85
CA ASN A 507 28.00 -27.70 -11.92
C ASN A 507 28.06 -28.94 -11.03
N GLU A 508 27.44 -28.87 -9.86
CA GLU A 508 27.37 -29.93 -8.87
C GLU A 508 26.65 -31.16 -9.43
N TYR A 509 25.53 -30.96 -10.14
CA TYR A 509 24.79 -32.05 -10.76
C TYR A 509 25.50 -32.60 -12.01
N GLU A 510 26.14 -31.74 -12.81
CA GLU A 510 26.98 -32.17 -13.92
C GLU A 510 28.19 -32.99 -13.46
N ASP A 511 28.78 -32.64 -12.32
CA ASP A 511 29.85 -33.42 -11.68
C ASP A 511 29.34 -34.79 -11.23
N LEU A 512 28.18 -34.85 -10.54
CA LEU A 512 27.56 -36.11 -10.15
C LEU A 512 27.27 -37.01 -11.36
N LYS A 513 26.66 -36.46 -12.42
CA LYS A 513 26.40 -37.21 -13.66
C LYS A 513 27.67 -37.74 -14.29
N ARG A 514 28.74 -36.94 -14.35
CA ARG A 514 30.03 -37.38 -14.89
C ARG A 514 30.66 -38.49 -14.07
N LEU A 515 30.58 -38.40 -12.74
CA LEU A 515 31.06 -39.43 -11.83
C LEU A 515 30.29 -40.74 -12.04
N ILE A 516 28.95 -40.69 -12.05
CA ILE A 516 28.11 -41.87 -12.30
C ILE A 516 28.39 -42.45 -13.69
N ALA A 517 28.43 -41.62 -14.74
CA ALA A 517 28.74 -42.06 -16.09
C ALA A 517 30.11 -42.73 -16.19
N SER A 518 31.11 -42.32 -15.40
CA SER A 518 32.42 -43.00 -15.36
C SER A 518 32.36 -44.41 -14.79
N LYS A 519 31.32 -44.74 -14.01
CA LYS A 519 31.11 -46.07 -13.41
C LYS A 519 30.24 -47.00 -14.24
N LEU A 520 29.77 -46.56 -15.40
CA LEU A 520 28.94 -47.35 -16.31
C LEU A 520 29.73 -47.95 -17.48
N ASP A 521 31.05 -48.14 -17.36
CA ASP A 521 31.89 -48.69 -18.44
C ASP A 521 31.59 -50.15 -18.78
N MET A 522 30.96 -50.90 -17.86
CA MET A 522 30.48 -52.26 -18.15
C MET A 522 29.24 -52.27 -19.05
N LEU A 523 28.51 -51.16 -19.15
CA LEU A 523 27.34 -51.03 -20.01
C LEU A 523 27.75 -50.49 -21.38
N THR A 524 27.09 -50.98 -22.43
CA THR A 524 27.33 -50.56 -23.81
C THR A 524 26.41 -49.39 -24.17
N PHE A 525 26.95 -48.32 -24.74
CA PHE A 525 26.15 -47.18 -25.20
C PHE A 525 26.60 -46.76 -26.59
N THR A 526 25.64 -46.38 -27.44
CA THR A 526 25.95 -45.92 -28.81
C THR A 526 26.64 -44.55 -28.85
N SER A 527 26.64 -43.80 -27.74
CA SER A 527 27.36 -42.54 -27.62
C SER A 527 27.60 -42.15 -26.15
N LYS A 528 28.60 -41.29 -25.94
CA LYS A 528 28.85 -40.66 -24.62
C LYS A 528 27.64 -39.88 -24.11
N PHE A 529 26.90 -39.24 -25.01
CA PHE A 529 25.68 -38.50 -24.67
C PHE A 529 24.62 -39.41 -24.03
N LYS A 530 24.35 -40.58 -24.65
CA LYS A 530 23.40 -41.56 -24.10
C LYS A 530 23.87 -42.10 -22.74
N LYS A 531 25.17 -42.34 -22.57
CA LYS A 531 25.73 -42.76 -21.28
C LYS A 531 25.45 -41.73 -20.16
N THR A 532 25.67 -40.45 -20.44
CA THR A 532 25.36 -39.36 -19.49
C THR A 532 23.86 -39.20 -19.24
N GLN A 533 23.03 -39.39 -20.28
CA GLN A 533 21.58 -39.38 -20.13
C GLN A 533 21.13 -40.51 -19.20
N PHE A 534 21.65 -41.73 -19.40
CA PHE A 534 21.35 -42.88 -18.55
C PHE A 534 21.80 -42.67 -17.10
N ALA A 535 22.95 -42.04 -16.89
CA ALA A 535 23.39 -41.63 -15.54
C ALA A 535 22.38 -40.71 -14.85
N SER A 536 21.67 -39.84 -15.59
CA SER A 536 20.61 -38.99 -15.03
C SER A 536 19.39 -39.81 -14.60
N GLU A 537 19.00 -40.81 -15.39
CA GLU A 537 17.91 -41.74 -15.04
C GLU A 537 18.22 -42.56 -13.79
N ILE A 538 19.49 -42.95 -13.59
CA ILE A 538 19.94 -43.62 -12.36
C ILE A 538 19.79 -42.70 -11.15
N VAL A 539 20.23 -41.43 -11.24
CA VAL A 539 20.04 -40.47 -10.14
C VAL A 539 18.55 -40.30 -9.82
N TYR A 540 17.72 -40.14 -10.85
CA TYR A 540 16.27 -40.07 -10.71
C TYR A 540 15.68 -41.28 -9.97
N ALA A 541 16.08 -42.50 -10.35
CA ALA A 541 15.65 -43.73 -9.71
C ALA A 541 16.07 -43.80 -8.22
N ILE A 542 17.30 -43.41 -7.90
CA ILE A 542 17.79 -43.37 -6.51
C ILE A 542 16.94 -42.42 -5.68
N LEU A 543 16.76 -41.18 -6.14
CA LEU A 543 16.02 -40.15 -5.40
C LEU A 543 14.56 -40.55 -5.20
N LYS A 544 13.92 -41.12 -6.21
CA LYS A 544 12.54 -41.60 -6.11
C LYS A 544 12.36 -42.73 -5.10
N GLU A 545 13.31 -43.66 -5.01
CA GLU A 545 13.23 -44.75 -4.02
C GLU A 545 13.59 -44.27 -2.60
N LEU A 546 14.44 -43.26 -2.45
CA LEU A 546 14.65 -42.57 -1.17
C LEU A 546 13.39 -41.82 -0.70
N GLU A 547 12.64 -41.21 -1.62
CA GLU A 547 11.37 -40.54 -1.28
C GLU A 547 10.32 -41.56 -0.83
N LYS A 548 10.14 -42.63 -1.62
CA LYS A 548 9.22 -43.72 -1.30
C LYS A 548 9.51 -44.34 0.07
N GLY A 549 10.78 -44.32 0.46
CA GLY A 549 11.21 -44.81 1.74
C GLY A 549 11.20 -43.85 2.90
N LYS A 550 10.83 -42.59 2.64
CA LYS A 550 10.91 -41.51 3.62
C LYS A 550 12.32 -41.37 4.18
N GLU A 551 13.36 -41.63 3.39
CA GLU A 551 14.71 -41.15 3.70
C GLU A 551 14.83 -39.68 3.32
N ILE A 552 14.10 -39.25 2.29
CA ILE A 552 13.86 -37.86 1.91
C ILE A 552 12.34 -37.60 1.94
N ALA A 553 11.89 -36.38 2.28
CA ALA A 553 10.46 -36.07 2.44
C ALA A 553 9.69 -35.97 1.12
N TYR A 554 10.35 -35.48 0.06
CA TYR A 554 9.71 -35.20 -1.21
C TYR A 554 10.75 -35.10 -2.33
N TYR A 555 10.38 -35.61 -3.51
CA TYR A 555 11.18 -35.47 -4.72
C TYR A 555 10.31 -35.10 -5.91
N ASN A 556 10.57 -33.93 -6.51
CA ASN A 556 9.94 -33.53 -7.77
C ASN A 556 10.99 -33.42 -8.89
N PRO A 557 10.96 -34.32 -9.89
CA PRO A 557 11.88 -34.30 -11.02
C PRO A 557 11.60 -33.22 -12.07
N SER A 558 10.49 -32.48 -11.95
CA SER A 558 10.01 -31.51 -12.93
C SER A 558 9.82 -30.11 -12.31
N PHE A 559 10.77 -29.74 -11.46
CA PHE A 559 10.64 -28.57 -10.60
C PHE A 559 11.17 -27.31 -11.35
N GLY A 560 10.42 -26.20 -11.36
CA GLY A 560 10.75 -24.99 -12.15
C GLY A 560 10.31 -24.97 -13.63
N VAL A 561 10.36 -23.78 -14.23
CA VAL A 561 9.88 -23.47 -15.61
C VAL A 561 11.06 -23.33 -16.58
N GLY A 562 10.98 -23.99 -17.75
CA GLY A 562 11.99 -23.90 -18.82
C GLY A 562 13.11 -24.94 -18.71
N GLY A 563 14.00 -25.02 -19.72
CA GLY A 563 15.07 -26.04 -19.87
C GLY A 563 16.14 -26.10 -18.77
N HIS A 564 15.91 -25.41 -17.65
CA HIS A 564 16.72 -25.40 -16.42
C HIS A 564 15.83 -25.70 -15.21
N ALA A 565 15.01 -26.75 -15.31
CA ALA A 565 14.22 -27.24 -14.20
C ALA A 565 15.14 -27.43 -12.98
N LYS A 566 14.86 -26.70 -11.90
CA LYS A 566 15.41 -27.00 -10.59
C LYS A 566 14.84 -28.35 -10.13
N HIS A 567 15.36 -28.93 -9.08
CA HIS A 567 14.91 -30.16 -8.47
C HIS A 567 14.90 -29.93 -6.98
N CYS A 568 13.77 -30.18 -6.36
CA CYS A 568 13.70 -30.24 -4.92
C CYS A 568 14.00 -31.69 -4.50
N ILE A 569 15.15 -31.92 -3.86
CA ILE A 569 15.35 -33.10 -3.01
C ILE A 569 15.14 -32.60 -1.59
N PHE A 570 14.03 -32.97 -0.97
CA PHE A 570 13.87 -32.61 0.43
C PHE A 570 14.48 -33.69 1.30
N CYS A 571 15.70 -33.46 1.80
CA CYS A 571 16.60 -34.40 2.50
C CYS A 571 16.00 -35.36 3.51
#